data_AF-A0A931K3L4-F1
#
_entry.id   AF-A0A931K3L4-F1
#
_cell.length_a   1.000
_cell.length_b   1.000
_cell.length_c   1.000
_cell.angle_alpha   90.00
_cell.angle_beta   90.00
_cell.angle_gamma   90.00
#
_symmetry.space_group_name_H-M   'P 1'
#
loop_
_entity.id
_entity.type
_entity.pdbx_description
1 polymer ?
#
loop_
_entity_poly.entity_id
_entity_poly.type
_entity_poly.pdbx_seq_one_letter_code
_entity_poly.pdbx_strand_id
1 'polypeptide(L)'
;MILSRISKAVREQNWFAVAIEFLIVILGVVIGFQISIWAQARADAEREALMLSRLHGEAETNVRYFTQQVAARREADARRDVLIQSLLAGDFETVDPREMVGGVFSASNVVDPTPSRVVYDEIVSAGLTSRIGDETMRIALAEYWSEIDQLRADNEWRREEIYAFPRAIAAQDEFIEIEYDAEHPLRRRYTIDPEGAAQSEDFMDFLFFANTRSLIMTIWWSNALDHAVALCHETARLTEQVCEPAPEAAQ
;
A
#
# COMPACT_ATOMS: atom_id res chain seq x y z
N MET A 1 45.61 -75.40 9.42
CA MET A 1 44.14 -75.52 9.28
C MET A 1 43.51 -74.15 9.49
N ILE A 2 42.42 -73.87 8.78
CA ILE A 2 41.60 -72.64 8.76
C ILE A 2 42.33 -71.32 8.41
N LEU A 3 43.40 -70.95 9.12
CA LEU A 3 44.10 -69.67 8.93
C LEU A 3 44.77 -69.53 7.56
N SER A 4 45.39 -70.58 7.04
CA SER A 4 45.98 -70.57 5.69
C SER A 4 44.94 -70.64 4.56
N ARG A 5 43.74 -71.15 4.84
CA ARG A 5 42.62 -71.20 3.88
C ARG A 5 41.85 -69.88 3.86
N ILE A 6 41.71 -69.20 5.00
CA ILE A 6 41.15 -67.84 5.10
C ILE A 6 42.09 -66.84 4.43
N SER A 7 43.41 -66.91 4.69
CA SER A 7 44.39 -66.05 4.03
C SER A 7 44.42 -66.22 2.50
N LYS A 8 44.21 -67.45 2.01
CA LYS A 8 44.11 -67.72 0.56
C LYS A 8 42.76 -67.28 -0.03
N ALA A 9 41.65 -67.49 0.68
CA ALA A 9 40.32 -67.02 0.28
C ALA A 9 40.20 -65.49 0.27
N VAL A 10 40.88 -64.78 1.17
CA VAL A 10 40.96 -63.30 1.20
C VAL A 10 41.87 -62.75 0.11
N ARG A 11 42.87 -63.52 -0.35
CA ARG A 11 43.80 -63.13 -1.42
C ARG A 11 43.28 -63.45 -2.83
N GLU A 12 42.33 -64.38 -2.95
CA GLU A 12 41.62 -64.73 -4.19
C GLU A 12 40.32 -63.93 -4.38
N GLN A 13 39.88 -63.15 -3.39
CA GLN A 13 38.72 -62.29 -3.51
C GLN A 13 39.04 -61.07 -4.37
N ASN A 14 38.18 -60.82 -5.38
CA ASN A 14 38.19 -59.61 -6.19
C ASN A 14 37.87 -58.38 -5.33
N TRP A 15 38.83 -57.90 -4.52
CA TRP A 15 38.70 -56.65 -3.77
C TRP A 15 38.36 -55.45 -4.67
N PHE A 16 38.79 -55.52 -5.93
CA PHE A 16 38.38 -54.59 -6.98
C PHE A 16 36.87 -54.63 -7.25
N ALA A 17 36.24 -55.81 -7.27
CA ALA A 17 34.79 -55.94 -7.43
C ALA A 17 34.03 -55.33 -6.24
N VAL A 18 34.49 -55.60 -5.00
CA VAL A 18 33.91 -55.00 -3.79
C VAL A 18 34.02 -53.47 -3.81
N ALA A 19 35.16 -52.93 -4.25
CA ALA A 19 35.35 -51.48 -4.38
C ALA A 19 34.41 -50.86 -5.43
N ILE A 20 34.20 -51.54 -6.56
CA ILE A 20 33.24 -51.12 -7.59
C ILE A 20 31.81 -51.15 -7.04
N GLU A 21 31.41 -52.23 -6.39
CA GLU A 21 30.07 -52.35 -5.78
C GLU A 21 29.82 -51.23 -4.77
N PHE A 22 30.80 -50.94 -3.92
CA PHE A 22 30.72 -49.83 -2.97
C PHE A 22 30.62 -48.46 -3.65
N LEU A 23 31.41 -48.23 -4.71
CA LEU A 23 31.35 -46.99 -5.50
C LEU A 23 29.98 -46.82 -6.16
N ILE A 24 29.40 -47.89 -6.72
CA ILE A 24 28.06 -47.88 -7.31
C ILE A 24 27.00 -47.50 -6.27
N VAL A 25 27.09 -48.04 -5.05
CA VAL A 25 26.18 -47.67 -3.95
C VAL A 25 26.31 -46.19 -3.59
N ILE A 26 27.54 -45.67 -3.45
CA ILE A 26 27.77 -44.24 -3.19
C ILE A 26 27.19 -43.37 -4.32
N LEU A 27 27.48 -43.73 -5.58
CA LEU A 27 26.93 -43.05 -6.76
C LEU A 27 25.41 -43.06 -6.74
N GLY A 28 24.78 -44.19 -6.39
CA GLY A 28 23.34 -44.31 -6.26
C GLY A 28 22.76 -43.35 -5.20
N VAL A 29 23.37 -43.30 -4.01
CA VAL A 29 22.95 -42.38 -2.93
C VAL A 29 23.15 -40.92 -3.33
N VAL A 30 24.30 -40.59 -3.94
CA VAL A 30 24.60 -39.23 -4.41
C VAL A 30 23.58 -38.81 -5.47
N ILE A 31 23.33 -39.63 -6.49
CA ILE A 31 22.34 -39.32 -7.55
C ILE A 31 20.94 -39.17 -6.95
N GLY A 32 20.54 -40.04 -6.02
CA GLY A 32 19.26 -39.93 -5.32
C GLY A 32 19.11 -38.59 -4.58
N PHE A 33 20.15 -38.15 -3.88
CA PHE A 33 20.17 -36.86 -3.20
C PHE A 33 20.15 -35.68 -4.18
N GLN A 34 20.89 -35.76 -5.29
CA GLN A 34 20.89 -34.72 -6.33
C GLN A 34 19.53 -34.57 -6.99
N ILE A 35 18.83 -35.67 -7.30
CA ILE A 35 17.46 -35.62 -7.83
C ILE A 35 16.51 -34.96 -6.83
N SER A 36 16.65 -35.28 -5.53
CA SER A 36 15.83 -34.66 -4.48
C SER A 36 16.07 -33.15 -4.36
N ILE A 37 17.33 -32.70 -4.39
CA ILE A 37 17.66 -31.27 -4.37
C ILE A 37 17.09 -30.57 -5.60
N TRP A 38 17.25 -31.17 -6.78
CA TRP A 38 16.73 -30.58 -8.02
C TRP A 38 15.21 -30.45 -8.00
N ALA A 39 14.50 -31.49 -7.53
CA ALA A 39 13.04 -31.45 -7.37
C ALA A 39 12.59 -30.36 -6.39
N GLN A 40 13.30 -30.20 -5.26
CA GLN A 40 13.02 -29.15 -4.28
C GLN A 40 13.28 -27.75 -4.85
N ALA A 41 14.42 -27.54 -5.51
CA ALA A 41 14.75 -26.26 -6.15
C ALA A 41 13.73 -25.86 -7.22
N ARG A 42 13.22 -26.83 -7.99
CA ARG A 42 12.15 -26.59 -8.97
C ARG A 42 10.85 -26.18 -8.30
N ALA A 43 10.43 -26.89 -7.25
CA ALA A 43 9.20 -26.57 -6.50
C ALA A 43 9.29 -25.24 -5.74
N ASP A 44 10.49 -24.84 -5.31
CA ASP A 44 10.75 -23.53 -4.72
C ASP A 44 10.62 -22.42 -5.77
N ALA A 45 11.22 -22.58 -6.94
CA ALA A 45 11.13 -21.61 -8.04
C ALA A 45 9.68 -21.41 -8.51
N GLU A 46 8.88 -22.47 -8.56
CA GLU A 46 7.45 -22.38 -8.91
C GLU A 46 6.65 -21.61 -7.85
N ARG A 47 6.97 -21.80 -6.56
CA ARG A 47 6.36 -21.05 -5.46
C ARG A 47 6.75 -19.56 -5.48
N GLU A 48 8.01 -19.26 -5.76
CA GLU A 48 8.49 -17.88 -5.90
C GLU A 48 7.82 -17.15 -7.07
N ALA A 49 7.70 -17.81 -8.24
CA ALA A 49 7.02 -17.25 -9.40
C ALA A 49 5.53 -16.98 -9.13
N LEU A 50 4.84 -17.92 -8.46
CA LEU A 50 3.44 -17.72 -8.05
C LEU A 50 3.32 -16.55 -7.07
N MET A 51 4.22 -16.44 -6.09
CA MET A 51 4.22 -15.35 -5.12
C MET A 51 4.40 -14.00 -5.81
N LEU A 52 5.32 -13.92 -6.77
CA LEU A 52 5.58 -12.70 -7.54
C LEU A 52 4.37 -12.29 -8.38
N SER A 53 3.69 -13.24 -9.01
CA SER A 53 2.44 -12.98 -9.73
C SER A 53 1.32 -12.48 -8.80
N ARG A 54 1.22 -13.03 -7.59
CA ARG A 54 0.26 -12.54 -6.57
C ARG A 54 0.63 -11.13 -6.10
N LEU A 55 1.92 -10.85 -5.91
CA LEU A 55 2.40 -9.52 -5.51
C LEU A 55 2.08 -8.48 -6.58
N HIS A 56 2.20 -8.85 -7.86
CA HIS A 56 1.78 -8.00 -8.96
C HIS A 56 0.29 -7.62 -8.87
N GLY A 57 -0.61 -8.59 -8.68
CA GLY A 57 -2.04 -8.30 -8.52
C GLY A 57 -2.38 -7.48 -7.26
N GLU A 58 -1.61 -7.63 -6.18
CA GLU A 58 -1.69 -6.75 -5.01
C GLU A 58 -1.24 -5.32 -5.35
N ALA A 59 -0.13 -5.16 -6.09
CA ALA A 59 0.37 -3.86 -6.52
C ALA A 59 -0.67 -3.11 -7.40
N GLU A 60 -1.30 -3.79 -8.36
CA GLU A 60 -2.38 -3.23 -9.17
C GLU A 60 -3.59 -2.78 -8.32
N THR A 61 -3.94 -3.58 -7.31
CA THR A 61 -5.02 -3.24 -6.37
C THR A 61 -4.67 -1.99 -5.58
N ASN A 62 -3.41 -1.84 -5.19
CA ASN A 62 -2.91 -0.70 -4.45
C ASN A 62 -2.84 0.57 -5.34
N VAL A 63 -2.45 0.45 -6.61
CA VAL A 63 -2.53 1.55 -7.58
C VAL A 63 -3.97 2.05 -7.68
N ARG A 64 -4.96 1.17 -7.92
CA ARG A 64 -6.39 1.57 -7.98
C ARG A 64 -6.84 2.28 -6.71
N TYR A 65 -6.46 1.76 -5.55
CA TYR A 65 -6.78 2.35 -4.26
C TYR A 65 -6.25 3.79 -4.17
N PHE A 66 -4.96 4.00 -4.43
CA PHE A 66 -4.37 5.33 -4.34
C PHE A 66 -4.89 6.29 -5.41
N THR A 67 -5.16 5.83 -6.64
CA THR A 67 -5.77 6.64 -7.69
C THR A 67 -7.13 7.19 -7.25
N GLN A 68 -7.99 6.34 -6.68
CA GLN A 68 -9.31 6.76 -6.18
C GLN A 68 -9.18 7.75 -5.03
N GLN A 69 -8.25 7.51 -4.12
CA GLN A 69 -8.03 8.37 -2.96
C GLN A 69 -7.49 9.75 -3.34
N VAL A 70 -6.53 9.80 -4.28
CA VAL A 70 -6.00 11.07 -4.81
C VAL A 70 -7.09 11.85 -5.56
N ALA A 71 -7.91 11.18 -6.38
CA ALA A 71 -9.02 11.82 -7.08
C ALA A 71 -10.05 12.43 -6.10
N ALA A 72 -10.46 11.67 -5.08
CA ALA A 72 -11.40 12.14 -4.07
C ALA A 72 -10.84 13.34 -3.26
N ARG A 73 -9.52 13.34 -3.00
CA ARG A 73 -8.84 14.46 -2.34
C ARG A 73 -8.81 15.71 -3.22
N ARG A 74 -8.46 15.59 -4.50
CA ARG A 74 -8.49 16.72 -5.44
C ARG A 74 -9.89 17.32 -5.58
N GLU A 75 -10.94 16.48 -5.58
CA GLU A 75 -12.33 16.96 -5.59
C GLU A 75 -12.69 17.70 -4.30
N ALA A 76 -12.25 17.18 -3.14
CA ALA A 76 -12.40 17.87 -1.87
C ALA A 76 -11.65 19.20 -1.84
N ASP A 77 -10.45 19.26 -2.42
CA ASP A 77 -9.65 20.47 -2.55
C ASP A 77 -10.39 21.55 -3.36
N ALA A 78 -10.98 21.16 -4.49
CA ALA A 78 -11.79 22.05 -5.31
C ALA A 78 -13.03 22.58 -4.56
N ARG A 79 -13.74 21.75 -3.79
CA ARG A 79 -14.90 22.18 -2.99
C ARG A 79 -14.51 23.23 -1.94
N ARG A 80 -13.37 23.05 -1.29
CA ARG A 80 -12.86 24.01 -0.31
C ARG A 80 -12.44 25.33 -0.96
N ASP A 81 -11.86 25.29 -2.16
CA ASP A 81 -11.51 26.50 -2.89
C ASP A 81 -12.75 27.31 -3.26
N VAL A 82 -13.81 26.65 -3.74
CA VAL A 82 -15.11 27.29 -3.98
C VAL A 82 -15.66 27.93 -2.71
N LEU A 83 -15.68 27.19 -1.59
CA LEU A 83 -16.12 27.71 -0.30
C LEU A 83 -15.33 28.96 0.12
N ILE A 84 -14.00 28.89 0.11
CA ILE A 84 -13.14 29.99 0.57
C ILE A 84 -13.33 31.21 -0.33
N GLN A 85 -13.44 31.02 -1.65
CA GLN A 85 -13.69 32.11 -2.59
C GLN A 85 -15.05 32.79 -2.33
N SER A 86 -16.11 32.00 -2.10
CA SER A 86 -17.43 32.54 -1.76
C SER A 86 -17.44 33.33 -0.46
N LEU A 87 -16.80 32.80 0.60
CA LEU A 87 -16.67 33.49 1.89
C LEU A 87 -15.90 34.81 1.77
N LEU A 88 -14.82 34.83 0.99
CA LEU A 88 -14.04 36.05 0.74
C LEU A 88 -14.78 37.08 -0.11
N ALA A 89 -15.57 36.63 -1.09
CA ALA A 89 -16.34 37.51 -1.97
C ALA A 89 -17.62 38.04 -1.29
N GLY A 90 -18.13 37.33 -0.27
CA GLY A 90 -19.47 37.57 0.27
C GLY A 90 -20.58 37.26 -0.74
N ASP A 91 -20.31 36.40 -1.73
CA ASP A 91 -21.27 35.95 -2.73
C ASP A 91 -21.68 34.50 -2.45
N PHE A 92 -22.92 34.33 -1.98
CA PHE A 92 -23.50 33.05 -1.60
C PHE A 92 -24.68 32.65 -2.49
N GLU A 93 -25.10 33.51 -3.41
CA GLU A 93 -26.23 33.21 -4.30
C GLU A 93 -25.86 32.18 -5.37
N THR A 94 -24.56 32.08 -5.69
CA THR A 94 -24.03 31.31 -6.81
C THR A 94 -23.57 29.89 -6.43
N VAL A 95 -23.50 29.57 -5.14
CA VAL A 95 -22.99 28.27 -4.64
C VAL A 95 -24.07 27.53 -3.86
N ASP A 96 -24.25 26.24 -4.16
CA ASP A 96 -25.16 25.37 -3.41
C ASP A 96 -24.67 25.27 -1.95
N PRO A 97 -25.49 25.58 -0.93
CA PRO A 97 -25.14 25.43 0.48
C PRO A 97 -24.60 24.04 0.83
N ARG A 98 -25.00 22.98 0.11
CA ARG A 98 -24.47 21.62 0.30
C ARG A 98 -22.99 21.50 -0.09
N GLU A 99 -22.59 22.17 -1.16
CA GLU A 99 -21.18 22.22 -1.59
C GLU A 99 -20.34 23.02 -0.59
N MET A 100 -20.89 24.10 -0.03
CA MET A 100 -20.25 24.88 1.03
C MET A 100 -19.97 24.02 2.27
N VAL A 101 -20.99 23.29 2.75
CA VAL A 101 -20.85 22.35 3.86
C VAL A 101 -19.81 21.26 3.56
N GLY A 102 -19.79 20.73 2.34
CA GLY A 102 -18.77 19.77 1.89
C GLY A 102 -17.35 20.33 1.94
N GLY A 103 -17.18 21.61 1.59
CA GLY A 103 -15.93 22.34 1.77
C GLY A 103 -15.50 22.41 3.25
N VAL A 104 -16.43 22.72 4.16
CA VAL A 104 -16.12 22.79 5.59
C VAL A 104 -15.70 21.42 6.14
N PHE A 105 -16.49 20.36 5.92
CA PHE A 105 -16.18 19.03 6.46
C PHE A 105 -14.92 18.41 5.85
N SER A 106 -14.61 18.72 4.58
CA SER A 106 -13.40 18.20 3.96
C SER A 106 -12.12 18.85 4.51
N ALA A 107 -12.21 20.01 5.17
CA ALA A 107 -11.07 20.67 5.79
C ALA A 107 -10.50 19.85 6.98
N SER A 108 -11.35 19.10 7.68
CA SER A 108 -10.96 18.28 8.85
C SER A 108 -10.92 16.77 8.55
N ASN A 109 -11.15 16.35 7.31
CA ASN A 109 -11.20 14.93 6.97
C ASN A 109 -9.81 14.29 6.89
N VAL A 110 -9.53 13.34 7.79
CA VAL A 110 -8.29 12.55 7.83
C VAL A 110 -8.66 11.06 7.78
N VAL A 111 -8.20 10.39 6.73
CA VAL A 111 -8.46 8.97 6.47
C VAL A 111 -7.14 8.22 6.41
N ASP A 112 -6.98 7.17 7.21
CA ASP A 112 -5.77 6.35 7.26
C ASP A 112 -5.57 5.52 5.98
N PRO A 113 -4.33 5.40 5.46
CA PRO A 113 -4.05 4.57 4.30
C PRO A 113 -4.18 3.09 4.66
N THR A 114 -5.08 2.42 3.94
CA THR A 114 -5.39 0.99 4.08
C THR A 114 -5.22 0.23 2.74
N PRO A 115 -4.06 0.31 2.07
CA PRO A 115 -3.81 -0.53 0.90
C PRO A 115 -3.74 -2.01 1.27
N SER A 116 -3.90 -2.89 0.27
CA SER A 116 -3.72 -4.34 0.45
C SER A 116 -2.28 -4.64 0.84
N ARG A 117 -2.12 -5.49 1.87
CA ARG A 117 -0.85 -5.98 2.40
C ARG A 117 -0.80 -7.51 2.53
N VAL A 118 -1.76 -8.19 1.93
CA VAL A 118 -1.97 -9.64 2.08
C VAL A 118 -0.76 -10.41 1.57
N VAL A 119 -0.28 -10.10 0.37
CA VAL A 119 0.84 -10.80 -0.23
C VAL A 119 2.16 -10.37 0.40
N TYR A 120 2.30 -9.07 0.69
CA TYR A 120 3.44 -8.57 1.46
C TYR A 120 3.61 -9.29 2.80
N ASP A 121 2.55 -9.41 3.61
CA ASP A 121 2.61 -10.09 4.90
C ASP A 121 2.96 -11.58 4.76
N GLU A 122 2.49 -12.23 3.70
CA GLU A 122 2.85 -13.61 3.37
C GLU A 122 4.34 -13.74 3.02
N ILE A 123 4.89 -12.83 2.21
CA ILE A 123 6.32 -12.79 1.86
C ILE A 123 7.19 -12.62 3.11
N VAL A 124 6.82 -11.67 3.99
CA VAL A 124 7.56 -11.39 5.23
C VAL A 124 7.48 -12.57 6.19
N SER A 125 6.28 -13.10 6.44
CA SER A 125 6.08 -14.23 7.37
C SER A 125 6.72 -15.52 6.89
N ALA A 126 6.77 -15.76 5.57
CA ALA A 126 7.46 -16.89 4.97
C ALA A 126 8.99 -16.72 4.88
N GLY A 127 9.53 -15.54 5.23
CA GLY A 127 10.97 -15.24 5.12
C GLY A 127 11.46 -15.18 3.67
N LEU A 128 10.58 -14.84 2.72
CA LEU A 128 10.86 -14.84 1.29
C LEU A 128 11.39 -13.50 0.77
N THR A 129 11.49 -12.47 1.62
CA THR A 129 11.86 -11.11 1.23
C THR A 129 13.16 -11.06 0.44
N SER A 130 14.19 -11.83 0.79
CA SER A 130 15.47 -11.84 0.08
C SER A 130 15.48 -12.72 -1.19
N ARG A 131 14.44 -13.53 -1.40
CA ARG A 131 14.34 -14.51 -2.50
C ARG A 131 13.41 -14.06 -3.62
N ILE A 132 12.41 -13.22 -3.30
CA ILE A 132 11.43 -12.79 -4.29
C ILE A 132 11.99 -11.71 -5.22
N GLY A 133 11.80 -11.92 -6.52
CA GLY A 133 12.23 -11.04 -7.62
C GLY A 133 13.72 -10.67 -7.59
N ASP A 134 14.05 -9.55 -8.22
CA ASP A 134 15.41 -8.99 -8.22
C ASP A 134 15.57 -7.84 -7.23
N GLU A 135 16.78 -7.28 -7.17
CA GLU A 135 17.12 -6.22 -6.23
C GLU A 135 16.29 -4.95 -6.46
N THR A 136 16.09 -4.56 -7.71
CA THR A 136 15.30 -3.38 -8.08
C THR A 136 13.85 -3.49 -7.59
N MET A 137 13.20 -4.63 -7.81
CA MET A 137 11.83 -4.82 -7.31
C MET A 137 11.76 -4.81 -5.78
N ARG A 138 12.75 -5.40 -5.09
CA ARG A 138 12.79 -5.38 -3.62
C ARG A 138 12.99 -3.97 -3.06
N ILE A 139 13.77 -3.13 -3.73
CA ILE A 139 13.90 -1.71 -3.38
C ILE A 139 12.55 -1.01 -3.54
N ALA A 140 11.89 -1.17 -4.70
CA ALA A 140 10.57 -0.57 -4.92
C ALA A 140 9.52 -1.03 -3.90
N LEU A 141 9.56 -2.32 -3.50
CA LEU A 141 8.68 -2.87 -2.46
C LEU A 141 8.95 -2.23 -1.08
N ALA A 142 10.22 -2.05 -0.73
CA ALA A 142 10.62 -1.43 0.53
C ALA A 142 10.26 0.06 0.56
N GLU A 143 10.54 0.80 -0.52
CA GLU A 143 10.20 2.21 -0.67
C GLU A 143 8.68 2.42 -0.60
N TYR A 144 7.90 1.59 -1.29
CA TYR A 144 6.44 1.64 -1.22
C TYR A 144 5.93 1.50 0.21
N TRP A 145 6.33 0.46 0.95
CA TRP A 145 5.85 0.28 2.32
C TRP A 145 6.39 1.33 3.30
N SER A 146 7.62 1.83 3.08
CA SER A 146 8.15 2.97 3.83
C SER A 146 7.30 4.23 3.63
N GLU A 147 6.87 4.50 2.41
CA GLU A 147 5.98 5.63 2.11
C GLU A 147 4.61 5.45 2.76
N ILE A 148 4.07 4.23 2.79
CA ILE A 148 2.79 3.96 3.48
C ILE A 148 2.92 4.20 4.99
N ASP A 149 4.02 3.78 5.60
CA ASP A 149 4.26 4.00 7.02
C ASP A 149 4.44 5.49 7.35
N GLN A 150 5.16 6.24 6.49
CA GLN A 150 5.28 7.69 6.60
C GLN A 150 3.92 8.37 6.49
N LEU A 151 3.11 8.00 5.50
CA LEU A 151 1.77 8.56 5.29
C LEU A 151 0.85 8.31 6.49
N ARG A 152 0.98 7.17 7.18
CA ARG A 152 0.23 6.92 8.43
C ARG A 152 0.68 7.85 9.55
N ALA A 153 2.00 8.04 9.72
CA ALA A 153 2.53 8.94 10.74
C ALA A 153 2.10 10.40 10.48
N ASP A 154 2.13 10.82 9.22
CA ASP A 154 1.69 12.14 8.77
C ASP A 154 0.20 12.38 9.05
N ASN A 155 -0.64 11.37 8.78
CA ASN A 155 -2.05 11.39 9.13
C ASN A 155 -2.31 11.46 10.65
N GLU A 156 -1.55 10.71 11.44
CA GLU A 156 -1.66 10.73 12.90
C GLU A 156 -1.32 12.12 13.43
N TRP A 157 -0.22 12.70 12.97
CA TRP A 157 0.18 14.05 13.31
C TRP A 157 -0.89 15.08 12.90
N ARG A 158 -1.47 14.95 11.70
CA ARG A 158 -2.57 15.81 11.23
C ARG A 158 -3.79 15.69 12.14
N ARG A 159 -4.12 14.49 12.60
CA ARG A 159 -5.25 14.24 13.52
C ARG A 159 -5.02 14.94 14.86
N GLU A 160 -3.82 14.82 15.43
CA GLU A 160 -3.43 15.54 16.65
C GLU A 160 -3.50 17.06 16.47
N GLU A 161 -3.01 17.56 15.34
CA GLU A 161 -3.05 18.99 15.00
C GLU A 161 -4.49 19.51 14.96
N ILE A 162 -5.42 18.80 14.32
CA ILE A 162 -6.86 19.17 14.31
C ILE A 162 -7.41 19.30 15.73
N TYR A 163 -7.14 18.33 16.60
CA TYR A 163 -7.64 18.33 17.97
C TYR A 163 -6.95 19.36 18.88
N ALA A 164 -5.76 19.83 18.53
CA ALA A 164 -5.04 20.88 19.25
C ALA A 164 -5.62 22.28 19.03
N PHE A 165 -6.54 22.48 18.07
CA PHE A 165 -7.28 23.72 17.84
C PHE A 165 -8.77 23.60 18.23
N PRO A 166 -9.12 23.50 19.53
CA PRO A 166 -10.50 23.32 19.96
C PRO A 166 -11.41 24.49 19.55
N ARG A 167 -10.90 25.72 19.42
CA ARG A 167 -11.66 26.86 18.88
C ARG A 167 -11.99 26.70 17.39
N ALA A 168 -11.10 26.08 16.63
CA ALA A 168 -11.27 25.91 15.19
C ALA A 168 -12.39 24.89 14.86
N ILE A 169 -12.46 23.79 15.63
CA ILE A 169 -13.57 22.84 15.55
C ILE A 169 -14.86 23.46 16.10
N ALA A 170 -14.79 24.19 17.21
CA ALA A 170 -15.97 24.85 17.78
C ALA A 170 -16.56 25.94 16.86
N ALA A 171 -15.71 26.65 16.10
CA ALA A 171 -16.15 27.63 15.11
C ALA A 171 -16.91 26.96 13.95
N GLN A 172 -16.56 25.72 13.57
CA GLN A 172 -17.36 24.96 12.62
C GLN A 172 -18.76 24.66 13.18
N ASP A 173 -18.86 24.26 14.45
CA ASP A 173 -20.14 23.96 15.10
C ASP A 173 -21.03 25.20 15.32
N GLU A 174 -20.44 26.41 15.27
CA GLU A 174 -21.18 27.68 15.39
C GLU A 174 -22.00 28.00 14.14
N PHE A 175 -21.47 27.70 12.94
CA PHE A 175 -22.09 28.07 11.67
C PHE A 175 -22.76 26.91 10.95
N ILE A 176 -22.53 25.66 11.38
CA ILE A 176 -23.14 24.47 10.79
C ILE A 176 -24.33 24.02 11.63
N GLU A 177 -25.52 24.05 11.03
CA GLU A 177 -26.74 23.51 11.66
C GLU A 177 -27.10 22.14 11.08
N ILE A 178 -27.69 21.29 11.92
CA ILE A 178 -28.16 19.95 11.53
C ILE A 178 -29.68 19.90 11.67
N GLU A 179 -30.34 19.71 10.54
CA GLU A 179 -31.80 19.59 10.47
C GLU A 179 -32.22 18.14 10.17
N TYR A 180 -33.33 17.70 10.77
CA TYR A 180 -33.95 16.43 10.38
C TYR A 180 -34.64 16.59 9.02
N ASP A 181 -34.26 15.75 8.06
CA ASP A 181 -34.84 15.73 6.72
C ASP A 181 -35.28 14.31 6.39
N ALA A 182 -36.58 14.06 6.38
CA ALA A 182 -37.13 12.72 6.14
C ALA A 182 -36.85 12.21 4.72
N GLU A 183 -36.59 13.07 3.74
CA GLU A 183 -36.38 12.68 2.35
C GLU A 183 -34.89 12.40 2.06
N HIS A 184 -33.99 12.93 2.89
CA HIS A 184 -32.56 12.69 2.75
C HIS A 184 -32.17 11.24 3.12
N PRO A 185 -31.25 10.58 2.39
CA PRO A 185 -30.82 9.21 2.69
C PRO A 185 -30.29 9.01 4.11
N LEU A 186 -29.63 10.04 4.66
CA LEU A 186 -29.11 10.02 6.03
C LEU A 186 -30.11 10.51 7.08
N ARG A 187 -31.35 10.82 6.68
CA ARG A 187 -32.41 11.40 7.54
C ARG A 187 -32.01 12.69 8.27
N ARG A 188 -31.00 13.37 7.75
CA ARG A 188 -30.47 14.65 8.24
C ARG A 188 -29.90 15.45 7.09
N ARG A 189 -29.98 16.78 7.19
CA ARG A 189 -29.37 17.75 6.29
C ARG A 189 -28.48 18.68 7.11
N TYR A 190 -27.37 19.10 6.52
CA TYR A 190 -26.53 20.15 7.07
C TYR A 190 -26.79 21.44 6.32
N THR A 191 -26.90 22.54 7.05
CA THR A 191 -26.98 23.90 6.53
C THR A 191 -25.82 24.70 7.10
N ILE A 192 -25.48 25.81 6.45
CA ILE A 192 -24.46 26.75 6.90
C ILE A 192 -25.06 28.15 6.94
N ASP A 193 -24.71 28.96 7.95
CA ASP A 193 -24.86 30.42 7.93
C ASP A 193 -23.60 31.02 7.26
N PRO A 194 -23.63 31.28 5.95
CA PRO A 194 -22.44 31.71 5.23
C PRO A 194 -22.05 33.15 5.56
N GLU A 195 -23.01 33.99 5.95
CA GLU A 195 -22.79 35.41 6.23
C GLU A 195 -22.15 35.60 7.60
N GLY A 196 -22.60 34.83 8.60
CA GLY A 196 -21.93 34.73 9.90
C GLY A 196 -20.54 34.12 9.77
N ALA A 197 -20.41 33.02 9.03
CA ALA A 197 -19.14 32.33 8.82
C ALA A 197 -18.08 33.24 8.19
N ALA A 198 -18.45 34.03 7.17
CA ALA A 198 -17.52 34.95 6.49
C ALA A 198 -17.03 36.10 7.38
N GLN A 199 -17.77 36.44 8.44
CA GLN A 199 -17.40 37.49 9.39
C GLN A 199 -16.60 36.98 10.59
N SER A 200 -16.45 35.66 10.74
CA SER A 200 -15.72 35.05 11.86
C SER A 200 -14.24 34.88 11.56
N GLU A 201 -13.39 35.61 12.29
CA GLU A 201 -11.93 35.48 12.19
C GLU A 201 -11.46 34.06 12.55
N ASP A 202 -11.99 33.49 13.64
CA ASP A 202 -11.65 32.13 14.10
C ASP A 202 -12.01 31.06 13.04
N PHE A 203 -13.14 31.21 12.35
CA PHE A 203 -13.56 30.28 11.30
C PHE A 203 -12.72 30.41 10.03
N MET A 204 -12.43 31.63 9.60
CA MET A 204 -11.59 31.88 8.42
C MET A 204 -10.16 31.39 8.65
N ASP A 205 -9.58 31.64 9.83
CA ASP A 205 -8.26 31.13 10.21
C ASP A 205 -8.22 29.59 10.18
N PHE A 206 -9.26 28.94 10.72
CA PHE A 206 -9.40 27.49 10.63
C PHE A 206 -9.41 27.01 9.17
N LEU A 207 -10.26 27.61 8.32
CA LEU A 207 -10.40 27.19 6.93
C LEU A 207 -9.09 27.34 6.15
N PHE A 208 -8.37 28.46 6.30
CA PHE A 208 -7.09 28.67 5.63
C PHE A 208 -6.02 27.69 6.09
N PHE A 209 -5.91 27.51 7.41
CA PHE A 209 -4.99 26.56 8.01
C PHE A 209 -5.27 25.13 7.53
N ALA A 210 -6.52 24.70 7.67
CA ALA A 210 -6.95 23.36 7.28
C ALA A 210 -6.83 23.12 5.77
N ASN A 211 -7.14 24.12 4.93
CA ASN A 211 -6.93 24.05 3.48
C ASN A 211 -5.47 23.76 3.15
N THR A 212 -4.55 24.57 3.70
CA THR A 212 -3.11 24.42 3.42
C THR A 212 -2.61 23.04 3.85
N ARG A 213 -3.07 22.54 5.00
CA ARG A 213 -2.76 21.18 5.45
C ARG A 213 -3.34 20.11 4.53
N SER A 214 -4.60 20.25 4.10
CA SER A 214 -5.24 19.31 3.19
C SER A 214 -4.55 19.26 1.82
N LEU A 215 -4.07 20.39 1.28
CA LEU A 215 -3.28 20.40 0.03
C LEU A 215 -1.96 19.64 0.19
N ILE A 216 -1.26 19.81 1.30
CA ILE A 216 -0.04 19.05 1.61
C ILE A 216 -0.35 17.55 1.71
N MET A 217 -1.46 17.18 2.35
CA MET A 217 -1.92 15.80 2.41
C MET A 217 -2.18 15.23 1.00
N THR A 218 -2.80 15.98 0.10
CA THR A 218 -3.00 15.55 -1.30
C THR A 218 -1.68 15.26 -2.00
N ILE A 219 -0.62 16.02 -1.72
CA ILE A 219 0.73 15.75 -2.22
C ILE A 219 1.25 14.42 -1.66
N TRP A 220 1.19 14.20 -0.34
CA TRP A 220 1.66 12.94 0.28
C TRP A 220 0.93 11.70 -0.23
N TRP A 221 -0.38 11.81 -0.45
CA TRP A 221 -1.17 10.74 -1.07
C TRP A 221 -0.80 10.50 -2.53
N SER A 222 -0.39 11.55 -3.26
CA SER A 222 0.10 11.43 -4.63
C SER A 222 1.48 10.75 -4.67
N ASN A 223 2.37 11.06 -3.73
CA ASN A 223 3.65 10.36 -3.61
C ASN A 223 3.44 8.86 -3.34
N ALA A 224 2.51 8.49 -2.45
CA ALA A 224 2.16 7.09 -2.21
C ALA A 224 1.62 6.39 -3.47
N LEU A 225 0.87 7.11 -4.32
CA LEU A 225 0.46 6.61 -5.64
C LEU A 225 1.68 6.36 -6.55
N ASP A 226 2.62 7.30 -6.62
CA ASP A 226 3.83 7.16 -7.45
C ASP A 226 4.65 5.93 -7.04
N HIS A 227 4.82 5.70 -5.74
CA HIS A 227 5.49 4.50 -5.23
C HIS A 227 4.70 3.21 -5.50
N ALA A 228 3.36 3.25 -5.42
CA ALA A 228 2.52 2.10 -5.78
C ALA A 228 2.69 1.75 -7.27
N VAL A 229 2.72 2.76 -8.14
CA VAL A 229 2.93 2.62 -9.58
C VAL A 229 4.33 2.08 -9.88
N ALA A 230 5.36 2.58 -9.19
CA ALA A 230 6.73 2.08 -9.33
C ALA A 230 6.84 0.58 -8.99
N LEU A 231 6.27 0.15 -7.85
CA LEU A 231 6.22 -1.26 -7.48
C LEU A 231 5.43 -2.10 -8.49
N CYS A 232 4.31 -1.57 -9.00
CA CYS A 232 3.51 -2.24 -10.01
C CYS A 232 4.28 -2.43 -11.31
N HIS A 233 5.09 -1.45 -11.75
CA HIS A 233 5.97 -1.59 -12.91
C HIS A 233 7.07 -2.63 -12.70
N GLU A 234 7.72 -2.65 -11.53
CA GLU A 234 8.78 -3.63 -11.26
C GLU A 234 8.25 -5.06 -11.17
N THR A 235 7.06 -5.24 -10.58
CA THR A 235 6.40 -6.56 -10.57
C THR A 235 5.95 -6.98 -11.97
N ALA A 236 5.37 -6.06 -12.75
CA ALA A 236 4.96 -6.30 -14.14
C ALA A 236 6.15 -6.72 -15.03
N ARG A 237 7.31 -6.07 -14.86
CA ARG A 237 8.54 -6.39 -15.60
C ARG A 237 8.99 -7.83 -15.34
N LEU A 238 8.89 -8.30 -14.10
CA LEU A 238 9.32 -9.65 -13.72
C LEU A 238 8.28 -10.74 -14.02
N THR A 239 6.99 -10.39 -14.10
CA THR A 239 5.91 -11.31 -14.44
C THR A 239 5.59 -11.35 -15.94
N GLU A 240 6.24 -10.50 -16.75
CA GLU A 240 5.93 -10.28 -18.17
C GLU A 240 4.45 -9.84 -18.39
N GLN A 241 3.92 -9.07 -17.45
CA GLN A 241 2.57 -8.52 -17.47
C GLN A 241 2.62 -7.00 -17.66
N VAL A 242 1.44 -6.37 -17.76
CA VAL A 242 1.29 -4.91 -17.75
C VAL A 242 0.76 -4.49 -16.39
N CYS A 243 1.15 -3.31 -15.92
CA CYS A 243 0.56 -2.73 -14.72
C CYS A 243 -0.78 -2.07 -15.05
N GLU A 244 -1.88 -2.57 -14.48
CA GLU A 244 -3.21 -1.95 -14.59
C GLU A 244 -3.74 -1.39 -13.25
N PRO A 245 -4.43 -0.23 -13.26
CA PRO A 245 -4.70 0.63 -14.41
C PRO A 245 -3.41 1.32 -14.88
N ALA A 246 -3.34 1.62 -16.18
CA ALA A 246 -2.27 2.45 -16.70
C ALA A 246 -2.31 3.78 -15.92
N PRO A 247 -1.22 4.17 -15.24
CA PRO A 247 -1.20 5.41 -14.49
C PRO A 247 -1.51 6.56 -15.44
N GLU A 248 -2.57 7.33 -15.16
CA GLU A 248 -2.78 8.59 -15.86
C GLU A 248 -1.52 9.44 -15.62
N ALA A 249 -0.85 9.86 -16.69
CA ALA A 249 0.32 10.71 -16.58
C ALA A 249 -0.05 11.91 -15.69
N ALA A 250 0.61 12.04 -14.54
CA ALA A 250 0.37 13.12 -13.60
C ALA A 250 0.45 14.45 -14.37
N GLN A 251 -0.70 15.11 -14.54
CA GLN A 251 -0.79 16.51 -14.96
C GLN A 251 -0.73 17.41 -13.74
#